data_AF-A0A934DDE7-F1
#
_entry.id   AF-A0A934DDE7-F1
#
_cell.length_a   1.000
_cell.length_b   1.000
_cell.length_c   1.000
_cell.angle_alpha   90.00
_cell.angle_beta   90.00
_cell.angle_gamma   90.00
#
_symmetry.space_group_name_H-M   'P 1'
#
loop_
_entity.id
_entity.type
_entity.pdbx_description
1 polymer ?
#
loop_
_entity_poly.entity_id
_entity_poly.type
_entity_poly.pdbx_seq_one_letter_code
_entity_poly.pdbx_strand_id
1 'polypeptide(L)'
;MLSLTEIRKHFRCTIKIDEPAAPYCALGVGGPADYLFEVSNENEAAELRAYFSRHRIPHVTLQSTTLVSDRGIRGAAICFTNRRFTGAKAVAMFKPPENQSIDALIHAADVNGILWGGAEIIGGTVANMRGATAADIFALVTHAQRIIRDRCGVDLEMNFDFVGFDQEQLARVA
;
A
#
# COMPACT_ATOMS: atom_id res chain seq x y z
N MET A 1 16.12 -19.26 -1.43
CA MET A 1 16.67 -18.08 -0.73
C MET A 1 17.32 -17.19 -1.78
N LEU A 2 17.17 -15.87 -1.68
CA LEU A 2 17.69 -14.92 -2.67
C LEU A 2 19.23 -14.81 -2.50
N SER A 3 19.98 -15.01 -3.58
CA SER A 3 21.44 -14.86 -3.58
C SER A 3 21.82 -13.47 -4.10
N LEU A 4 22.29 -12.60 -3.19
CA LEU A 4 22.74 -11.26 -3.55
C LEU A 4 23.97 -11.29 -4.46
N THR A 5 24.82 -12.31 -4.32
CA THR A 5 25.99 -12.50 -5.19
C THR A 5 25.57 -12.78 -6.63
N GLU A 6 24.54 -13.60 -6.83
CA GLU A 6 24.03 -13.89 -8.17
C GLU A 6 23.33 -12.67 -8.78
N ILE A 7 22.48 -12.01 -8.01
CA ILE A 7 21.74 -10.83 -8.50
C ILE A 7 22.68 -9.70 -8.89
N ARG A 8 23.74 -9.45 -8.12
CA ARG A 8 24.73 -8.40 -8.43
C ARG A 8 25.54 -8.64 -9.71
N LYS A 9 25.49 -9.86 -10.28
CA LYS A 9 26.08 -10.15 -11.60
C LYS A 9 25.23 -9.60 -12.74
N HIS A 10 23.92 -9.49 -12.53
CA HIS A 10 22.94 -9.09 -13.55
C HIS A 10 22.40 -7.68 -13.35
N PHE A 11 22.29 -7.25 -12.09
CA PHE A 11 21.66 -5.99 -11.72
C PHE A 11 22.63 -5.09 -10.95
N ARG A 12 22.63 -3.79 -11.29
CA ARG A 12 23.43 -2.74 -10.65
C ARG A 12 22.62 -1.82 -9.74
N CYS A 13 21.34 -2.11 -9.55
CA CYS A 13 20.45 -1.36 -8.68
C CYS A 13 20.90 -1.40 -7.21
N THR A 14 20.46 -0.40 -6.45
CA THR A 14 20.65 -0.39 -4.99
C THR A 14 19.79 -1.49 -4.38
N ILE A 15 20.40 -2.29 -3.50
CA ILE A 15 19.70 -3.34 -2.75
C ILE A 15 19.87 -3.06 -1.26
N LYS A 16 18.75 -2.88 -0.57
CA LYS A 16 18.68 -2.71 0.89
C LYS A 16 18.09 -3.97 1.52
N ILE A 17 18.52 -4.30 2.73
CA ILE A 17 18.12 -5.51 3.46
C ILE A 17 17.41 -5.05 4.73
N ASP A 18 16.29 -5.68 5.06
CA ASP A 18 15.48 -5.33 6.24
C ASP A 18 15.10 -3.83 6.26
N GLU A 19 14.86 -3.26 5.06
CA GLU A 19 14.55 -1.83 4.91
C GLU A 19 13.06 -1.61 5.20
N PRO A 20 12.69 -0.66 6.09
CA PRO A 20 11.31 -0.27 6.29
C PRO A 20 10.66 0.17 4.97
N ALA A 21 9.47 -0.34 4.65
CA ALA A 21 8.73 0.08 3.46
C ALA A 21 8.08 1.47 3.63
N ALA A 22 7.85 1.92 4.86
CA ALA A 22 7.20 3.19 5.17
C ALA A 22 7.72 4.41 4.38
N PRO A 23 9.02 4.64 4.15
CA PRO A 23 9.48 5.76 3.35
C PRO A 23 9.02 5.71 1.88
N TYR A 24 8.59 4.56 1.37
CA TYR A 24 8.22 4.30 -0.02
C TYR A 24 6.71 4.17 -0.25
N CYS A 25 5.92 4.25 0.81
CA CYS A 25 4.46 4.23 0.77
C CYS A 25 3.92 5.64 1.01
N ALA A 26 2.90 6.07 0.26
CA ALA A 26 2.39 7.45 0.35
C ALA A 26 1.78 7.78 1.72
N LEU A 27 1.12 6.81 2.36
CA LEU A 27 0.63 6.88 3.76
C LEU A 27 1.74 6.74 4.80
N GLY A 28 2.94 6.39 4.32
CA GLY A 28 4.18 6.24 5.04
C GLY A 28 4.10 5.44 6.31
N VAL A 29 3.43 4.31 6.16
CA VAL A 29 3.38 3.14 7.02
C VAL A 29 3.93 1.96 6.23
N GLY A 30 4.35 0.90 6.92
CA GLY A 30 4.85 -0.31 6.29
C GLY A 30 6.05 -0.88 7.02
N GLY A 31 5.95 -2.15 7.38
CA GLY A 31 7.02 -2.91 8.02
C GLY A 31 8.22 -3.16 7.08
N PRO A 32 9.22 -3.91 7.56
CA PRO A 32 10.45 -4.16 6.80
C PRO A 32 10.21 -5.07 5.59
N ALA A 33 10.87 -4.75 4.47
CA ALA A 33 11.02 -5.67 3.36
C ALA A 33 12.31 -6.47 3.52
N ASP A 34 12.27 -7.80 3.32
CA ASP A 34 13.49 -8.63 3.37
C ASP A 34 14.57 -8.06 2.45
N TYR A 35 14.17 -7.70 1.23
CA TYR A 35 15.02 -7.01 0.25
C TYR A 35 14.24 -5.90 -0.43
N LEU A 36 14.81 -4.72 -0.51
CA LEU A 36 14.27 -3.59 -1.26
C LEU A 36 15.24 -3.19 -2.39
N PHE A 37 14.72 -3.21 -3.61
CA PHE A 37 15.43 -2.92 -4.85
C PHE A 37 15.00 -1.56 -5.37
N GLU A 38 15.96 -0.62 -5.45
CA GLU A 38 15.70 0.70 -6.03
C GLU A 38 16.08 0.72 -7.50
N VAL A 39 15.09 0.87 -8.37
CA VAL A 39 15.25 0.94 -9.83
C VAL A 39 15.08 2.35 -10.35
N SER A 40 15.76 2.68 -11.44
CA SER A 40 15.70 4.01 -12.05
C SER A 40 14.61 4.14 -13.11
N ASN A 41 14.15 3.03 -13.69
CA ASN A 41 13.23 3.01 -14.82
C ASN A 41 12.44 1.70 -14.91
N GLU A 42 11.41 1.69 -15.77
CA GLU A 42 10.50 0.55 -15.92
C GLU A 42 11.16 -0.68 -16.54
N ASN A 43 12.20 -0.50 -17.37
CA ASN A 43 12.91 -1.64 -17.97
C ASN A 43 13.64 -2.44 -16.88
N GLU A 44 14.38 -1.77 -15.99
CA GLU A 44 15.02 -2.41 -14.83
C GLU A 44 13.99 -3.10 -13.93
N ALA A 45 12.85 -2.45 -13.69
CA ALA A 45 11.75 -3.02 -12.92
C ALA A 45 11.22 -4.31 -13.57
N ALA A 46 11.00 -4.28 -14.89
CA ALA A 46 10.50 -5.42 -15.66
C ALA A 46 11.48 -6.60 -15.66
N GLU A 47 12.78 -6.32 -15.83
CA GLU A 47 13.83 -7.34 -15.78
C GLU A 47 13.92 -8.01 -14.40
N LEU A 48 13.85 -7.23 -13.31
CA LEU A 48 13.82 -7.76 -11.95
C LEU A 48 12.56 -8.60 -11.70
N ARG A 49 11.38 -8.12 -12.11
CA ARG A 49 10.13 -8.90 -11.99
C ARG A 49 10.22 -10.23 -12.75
N ALA A 50 10.76 -10.21 -13.96
CA ALA A 50 10.96 -11.41 -14.76
C ALA A 50 11.95 -12.38 -14.09
N TYR A 51 13.06 -11.86 -13.56
CA TYR A 51 14.04 -12.63 -12.80
C TYR A 51 13.40 -13.28 -11.56
N PHE A 52 12.75 -12.50 -10.71
CA PHE A 52 12.11 -13.02 -9.49
C PHE A 52 11.04 -14.06 -9.81
N SER A 53 10.22 -13.83 -10.84
CA SER A 53 9.21 -14.79 -11.30
C SER A 53 9.85 -16.11 -11.74
N ARG A 54 10.90 -16.05 -12.58
CA ARG A 54 11.63 -17.24 -13.06
C ARG A 54 12.25 -18.04 -11.91
N HIS A 55 12.75 -17.34 -10.89
CA HIS A 55 13.39 -17.95 -9.72
C HIS A 55 12.42 -18.24 -8.56
N ARG A 56 11.10 -18.05 -8.76
CA ARG A 56 10.04 -18.24 -7.74
C ARG A 56 10.32 -17.47 -6.45
N ILE A 57 10.83 -16.26 -6.58
CA ILE A 57 11.05 -15.34 -5.48
C ILE A 57 9.78 -14.47 -5.37
N PRO A 58 9.07 -14.51 -4.23
CA PRO A 58 7.96 -13.60 -3.97
C PRO A 58 8.44 -12.16 -4.11
N HIS A 59 7.71 -11.35 -4.87
CA HIS A 59 8.09 -9.98 -5.11
C HIS A 59 6.87 -9.08 -5.33
N VAL A 60 7.05 -7.80 -5.10
CA VAL A 60 6.02 -6.77 -5.27
C VAL A 60 6.65 -5.47 -5.75
N THR A 61 5.93 -4.71 -6.57
CA THR A 61 6.33 -3.35 -6.95
C THR A 61 5.55 -2.35 -6.09
N LEU A 62 6.25 -1.50 -5.36
CA LEU A 62 5.63 -0.49 -4.50
C LEU A 62 5.07 0.66 -5.34
N GLN A 63 3.80 0.95 -5.13
CA GLN A 63 3.06 2.04 -5.73
C GLN A 63 2.55 3.01 -4.67
N SER A 64 2.10 4.19 -5.10
CA SER A 64 1.54 5.19 -4.16
C SER A 64 0.31 4.67 -3.42
N THR A 65 -0.42 3.73 -4.01
CA THR A 65 -1.59 3.02 -3.47
C THR A 65 -1.23 1.77 -2.66
N THR A 66 0.05 1.39 -2.59
CA THR A 66 0.43 0.19 -1.85
C THR A 66 0.39 0.46 -0.34
N LEU A 67 -0.46 -0.30 0.37
CA LEU A 67 -0.46 -0.35 1.82
C LEU A 67 0.30 -1.61 2.25
N VAL A 68 1.47 -1.41 2.85
CA VAL A 68 2.29 -2.51 3.36
C VAL A 68 1.93 -2.73 4.83
N SER A 69 1.64 -3.97 5.19
CA SER A 69 1.38 -4.41 6.57
C SER A 69 2.54 -4.06 7.50
N ASP A 70 2.25 -3.89 8.79
CA ASP A 70 3.28 -3.69 9.81
C ASP A 70 4.22 -4.90 9.95
N ARG A 71 3.79 -6.07 9.49
CA ARG A 71 4.64 -7.29 9.40
C ARG A 71 5.63 -7.24 8.22
N GLY A 72 5.47 -6.28 7.32
CA GLY A 72 6.38 -6.05 6.21
C GLY A 72 6.18 -6.99 5.02
N ILE A 73 7.24 -7.15 4.23
CA ILE A 73 7.21 -7.84 2.93
C ILE A 73 8.19 -9.00 2.96
N ARG A 74 7.68 -10.21 2.74
CA ARG A 74 8.51 -11.39 2.50
C ARG A 74 8.98 -11.41 1.05
N GLY A 75 10.29 -11.51 0.83
CA GLY A 75 10.90 -11.50 -0.51
C GLY A 75 11.32 -10.11 -0.97
N ALA A 76 11.14 -9.82 -2.26
CA ALA A 76 11.71 -8.62 -2.89
C ALA A 76 10.66 -7.52 -3.12
N ALA A 77 10.85 -6.37 -2.51
CA ALA A 77 10.15 -5.13 -2.87
C ALA A 77 10.95 -4.39 -3.95
N ILE A 78 10.26 -3.90 -4.98
CA ILE A 78 10.83 -3.05 -6.03
C ILE A 78 10.23 -1.66 -5.89
N CYS A 79 11.05 -0.62 -5.85
CA CYS A 79 10.60 0.76 -5.83
C CYS A 79 11.45 1.65 -6.74
N PHE A 80 10.91 2.78 -7.16
CA PHE A 80 11.65 3.74 -7.99
C PHE A 80 12.48 4.70 -7.12
N THR A 81 13.69 5.03 -7.55
CA THR A 81 14.65 5.86 -6.79
C THR A 81 14.08 7.19 -6.29
N ASN A 82 13.13 7.79 -7.02
CA ASN A 82 12.54 9.09 -6.68
C ASN A 82 11.22 9.00 -5.87
N ARG A 83 10.92 7.87 -5.23
CA ARG A 83 9.66 7.64 -4.49
C ARG A 83 9.76 7.64 -2.97
N ARG A 84 10.76 8.30 -2.38
CA ARG A 84 10.77 8.50 -0.93
C ARG A 84 9.86 9.67 -0.55
N PHE A 85 8.86 9.41 0.29
CA PHE A 85 7.89 10.40 0.75
C PHE A 85 8.36 11.06 2.07
N THR A 86 8.32 12.39 2.14
CA THR A 86 8.79 13.17 3.31
C THR A 86 7.77 14.21 3.83
N GLY A 87 6.50 14.16 3.38
CA GLY A 87 5.47 15.17 3.67
C GLY A 87 4.16 14.60 4.23
N ALA A 88 3.12 15.43 4.28
CA ALA A 88 1.76 15.01 4.66
C ALA A 88 1.25 13.89 3.74
N LYS A 89 0.62 12.89 4.35
CA LYS A 89 0.45 11.55 3.77
C LYS A 89 -1.04 11.24 3.58
N ALA A 90 -1.61 11.59 2.43
CA ALA A 90 -3.02 11.34 2.12
C ALA A 90 -3.19 10.57 0.80
N VAL A 91 -4.09 9.57 0.79
CA VAL A 91 -4.38 8.71 -0.36
C VAL A 91 -5.88 8.51 -0.50
N ALA A 92 -6.39 8.51 -1.73
CA ALA A 92 -7.78 8.20 -2.03
C ALA A 92 -8.12 6.76 -1.60
N MET A 93 -9.19 6.59 -0.83
CA MET A 93 -9.55 5.29 -0.24
C MET A 93 -10.18 4.33 -1.24
N PHE A 94 -10.98 4.86 -2.17
CA PHE A 94 -11.81 4.10 -3.08
C PHE A 94 -11.58 4.51 -4.52
N LYS A 95 -11.77 3.57 -5.45
CA LYS A 95 -11.81 3.89 -6.88
C LYS A 95 -13.08 4.68 -7.19
N PRO A 96 -13.05 5.61 -8.18
CA PRO A 96 -14.24 6.35 -8.57
C PRO A 96 -15.38 5.40 -9.00
N PRO A 97 -16.56 5.45 -8.38
CA PRO A 97 -17.71 4.67 -8.83
C PRO A 97 -18.30 5.30 -10.10
N GLU A 98 -18.95 4.50 -10.94
CA GLU A 98 -19.40 4.94 -12.28
C GLU A 98 -20.43 6.09 -12.26
N ASN A 99 -21.34 6.11 -11.29
CA ASN A 99 -22.52 6.98 -11.31
C ASN A 99 -22.75 7.78 -10.03
N GLN A 100 -21.76 7.87 -9.14
CA GLN A 100 -21.90 8.56 -7.85
C GLN A 100 -20.63 9.32 -7.47
N SER A 101 -20.76 10.32 -6.59
CA SER A 101 -19.62 11.02 -6.03
C SER A 101 -19.14 10.33 -4.75
N ILE A 102 -17.83 10.07 -4.64
CA ILE A 102 -17.24 9.54 -3.40
C ILE A 102 -17.52 10.51 -2.26
N ASP A 103 -17.32 11.82 -2.43
CA ASP A 103 -17.54 12.79 -1.36
C ASP A 103 -19.02 12.84 -0.91
N ALA A 104 -19.96 12.67 -1.85
CA ALA A 104 -21.38 12.57 -1.51
C ALA A 104 -21.68 11.31 -0.69
N LEU A 105 -21.08 10.17 -1.04
CA LEU A 105 -21.19 8.93 -0.28
C LEU A 105 -20.57 9.04 1.11
N ILE A 106 -19.38 9.66 1.20
CA ILE A 106 -18.68 9.91 2.47
C ILE A 106 -19.55 10.77 3.41
N HIS A 107 -20.20 11.80 2.86
CA HIS A 107 -21.11 12.66 3.62
C HIS A 107 -22.40 11.93 4.02
N ALA A 108 -23.05 11.23 3.08
CA ALA A 108 -24.28 10.48 3.34
C ALA A 108 -24.09 9.34 4.34
N ALA A 109 -22.92 8.71 4.33
CA ALA A 109 -22.54 7.67 5.28
C ALA A 109 -22.09 8.22 6.64
N ASP A 110 -21.86 9.54 6.76
CA ASP A 110 -21.34 10.21 7.95
C ASP A 110 -20.01 9.60 8.44
N VAL A 111 -19.08 9.40 7.49
CA VAL A 111 -17.74 8.82 7.78
C VAL A 111 -16.59 9.83 7.68
N ASN A 112 -16.86 11.05 7.25
CA ASN A 112 -15.86 12.11 7.23
C ASN A 112 -15.41 12.49 8.65
N GLY A 113 -14.12 12.68 8.85
CA GLY A 113 -13.54 13.06 10.15
C GLY A 113 -13.41 11.93 11.17
N ILE A 114 -13.75 10.68 10.81
CA ILE A 114 -13.47 9.53 11.67
C ILE A 114 -11.95 9.43 11.86
N LEU A 115 -11.52 9.44 13.12
CA LEU A 115 -10.14 9.28 13.55
C LEU A 115 -9.93 7.87 14.13
N TRP A 116 -8.92 7.16 13.63
CA TRP A 116 -8.55 5.82 14.09
C TRP A 116 -7.04 5.66 14.14
N GLY A 117 -6.48 5.37 15.32
CA GLY A 117 -5.04 5.13 15.51
C GLY A 117 -4.11 6.30 15.12
N GLY A 118 -4.66 7.44 14.72
CA GLY A 118 -3.93 8.60 14.19
C GLY A 118 -4.09 8.85 12.68
N ALA A 119 -4.88 8.02 12.00
CA ALA A 119 -5.35 8.23 10.64
C ALA A 119 -6.75 8.82 10.65
N GLU A 120 -7.04 9.71 9.71
CA GLU A 120 -8.31 10.44 9.64
C GLU A 120 -8.88 10.38 8.22
N ILE A 121 -10.21 10.25 8.11
CA ILE A 121 -10.91 10.36 6.83
C ILE A 121 -11.16 11.85 6.52
N ILE A 122 -10.70 12.29 5.35
CA ILE A 122 -10.91 13.66 4.85
C ILE A 122 -11.44 13.56 3.41
N GLY A 123 -12.75 13.75 3.27
CA GLY A 123 -13.47 13.48 2.02
C GLY A 123 -13.28 12.03 1.57
N GLY A 124 -13.05 11.81 0.28
CA GLY A 124 -12.67 10.51 -0.29
C GLY A 124 -11.26 10.01 0.05
N THR A 125 -10.51 10.65 0.93
CA THR A 125 -9.12 10.29 1.26
C THR A 125 -8.95 9.87 2.72
N VAL A 126 -7.92 9.07 2.98
CA VAL A 126 -7.40 8.82 4.33
C VAL A 126 -6.04 9.48 4.47
N ALA A 127 -5.84 10.19 5.57
CA ALA A 127 -4.59 10.89 5.88
C ALA A 127 -3.96 10.30 7.16
N ASN A 128 -2.67 9.99 7.10
CA ASN A 128 -1.90 9.60 8.29
C ASN A 128 -1.16 10.81 8.87
N MET A 129 -1.76 11.44 9.88
CA MET A 129 -1.27 12.70 10.45
C MET A 129 -0.68 12.54 11.85
N ARG A 130 -0.99 11.44 12.55
CA ARG A 130 -0.60 11.26 13.96
C ARG A 130 0.07 9.91 14.25
N GLY A 131 0.72 9.33 13.24
CA GLY A 131 1.55 8.13 13.42
C GLY A 131 0.76 6.82 13.50
N ALA A 132 -0.34 6.72 12.75
CA ALA A 132 -1.09 5.47 12.63
C ALA A 132 -0.24 4.35 12.02
N THR A 133 -0.56 3.11 12.41
CA THR A 133 0.00 1.89 11.83
C THR A 133 -0.70 1.51 10.53
N ALA A 134 -0.14 0.56 9.78
CA ALA A 134 -0.82 0.03 8.60
C ALA A 134 -2.11 -0.70 8.98
N ALA A 135 -2.12 -1.41 10.12
CA ALA A 135 -3.31 -2.06 10.65
C ALA A 135 -4.43 -1.05 11.00
N ASP A 136 -4.08 0.12 11.57
CA ASP A 136 -5.06 1.17 11.85
C ASP A 136 -5.70 1.72 10.59
N ILE A 137 -4.88 2.01 9.56
CA ILE A 137 -5.39 2.53 8.29
C ILE A 137 -6.27 1.48 7.62
N PHE A 138 -5.84 0.22 7.59
CA PHE A 138 -6.64 -0.89 7.06
C PHE A 138 -8.00 -0.99 7.78
N ALA A 139 -8.00 -0.97 9.11
CA ALA A 139 -9.23 -1.01 9.91
C ALA A 139 -10.16 0.19 9.62
N LEU A 140 -9.59 1.40 9.49
CA LEU A 140 -10.35 2.60 9.17
C LEU A 140 -11.02 2.53 7.80
N VAL A 141 -10.26 2.21 6.75
CA VAL A 141 -10.81 2.23 5.37
C VAL A 141 -11.84 1.11 5.16
N THR A 142 -11.59 -0.08 5.72
CA THR A 142 -12.56 -1.20 5.68
C THR A 142 -13.81 -0.89 6.48
N HIS A 143 -13.67 -0.22 7.63
CA HIS A 143 -14.82 0.24 8.41
C HIS A 143 -15.66 1.25 7.65
N ALA A 144 -15.04 2.23 6.98
CA ALA A 144 -15.73 3.20 6.15
C ALA A 144 -16.45 2.54 4.97
N GLN A 145 -15.79 1.62 4.25
CA GLN A 145 -16.41 0.86 3.16
C GLN A 145 -17.68 0.14 3.63
N ARG A 146 -17.61 -0.54 4.78
CA ARG A 146 -18.75 -1.24 5.36
C ARG A 146 -19.89 -0.29 5.72
N ILE A 147 -19.61 0.86 6.33
CA ILE A 147 -20.66 1.84 6.66
C ILE A 147 -21.31 2.38 5.39
N ILE A 148 -20.53 2.70 4.35
CA ILE A 148 -21.06 3.18 3.06
C ILE A 148 -21.94 2.11 2.43
N ARG A 149 -21.53 0.84 2.45
CA ARG A 149 -22.36 -0.27 1.98
C ARG A 149 -23.66 -0.39 2.76
N ASP A 150 -23.58 -0.36 4.10
CA ASP A 150 -24.74 -0.57 4.97
C ASP A 150 -25.75 0.61 4.90
N ARG A 151 -25.26 1.85 4.75
CA ARG A 151 -26.11 3.06 4.75
C ARG A 151 -26.54 3.53 3.36
N CYS A 152 -25.66 3.38 2.37
CA CYS A 152 -25.89 3.88 1.01
C CYS A 152 -26.21 2.77 0.01
N GLY A 153 -26.03 1.49 0.38
CA GLY A 153 -26.25 0.36 -0.52
C GLY A 153 -25.24 0.27 -1.66
N VAL A 154 -24.08 0.94 -1.52
CA VAL A 154 -23.02 0.98 -2.54
C VAL A 154 -21.80 0.24 -2.01
N ASP A 155 -21.36 -0.77 -2.75
CA ASP A 155 -20.10 -1.43 -2.48
C ASP A 155 -18.98 -0.76 -3.29
N LEU A 156 -18.09 -0.06 -2.59
CA LEU A 156 -16.99 0.68 -3.21
C LEU A 156 -15.76 -0.20 -3.33
N GLU A 157 -15.12 -0.19 -4.50
CA GLU A 157 -13.83 -0.86 -4.68
C GLU A 157 -12.70 -0.08 -3.99
N MET A 158 -11.86 -0.77 -3.22
CA MET A 158 -10.68 -0.17 -2.58
C MET A 158 -9.66 0.32 -3.62
N ASN A 159 -9.02 1.44 -3.33
CA ASN A 159 -7.90 1.98 -4.10
C ASN A 159 -6.53 1.66 -3.46
N PHE A 160 -6.44 0.52 -2.78
CA PHE A 160 -5.22 0.05 -2.13
C PHE A 160 -4.76 -1.30 -2.67
N ASP A 161 -3.46 -1.43 -2.86
CA ASP A 161 -2.79 -2.71 -3.04
C ASP A 161 -2.27 -3.18 -1.68
N PHE A 162 -2.98 -4.10 -1.05
CA PHE A 162 -2.61 -4.62 0.27
C PHE A 162 -1.49 -5.66 0.16
N VAL A 163 -0.38 -5.41 0.86
CA VAL A 163 0.81 -6.26 0.83
C VAL A 163 1.17 -6.71 2.23
N GLY A 164 1.36 -8.02 2.43
CA GLY A 164 1.74 -8.58 3.73
C GLY A 164 0.61 -8.68 4.76
N PHE A 165 -0.64 -8.46 4.34
CA PHE A 165 -1.85 -8.76 5.11
C PHE A 165 -2.21 -10.24 4.94
N ASP A 166 -2.81 -10.85 5.96
CA ASP A 166 -3.22 -12.25 5.90
C ASP A 166 -4.55 -12.43 5.13
N GLN A 167 -4.83 -13.68 4.75
CA GLN A 167 -6.03 -14.00 3.96
C GLN A 167 -7.34 -13.73 4.72
N GLU A 168 -7.33 -13.83 6.05
CA GLU A 168 -8.53 -13.56 6.85
C GLU A 168 -8.84 -12.07 6.88
N GLN A 169 -7.82 -11.22 6.98
CA GLN A 169 -7.94 -9.77 6.85
C GLN A 169 -8.47 -9.40 5.46
N LEU A 170 -7.87 -9.95 4.40
CA LEU A 170 -8.26 -9.62 3.02
C LEU A 170 -9.67 -10.09 2.67
N ALA A 171 -10.11 -11.24 3.20
CA ALA A 171 -11.47 -11.75 3.01
C ALA A 171 -12.56 -10.85 3.62
N ARG A 172 -12.21 -9.91 4.51
CA ARG A 172 -13.16 -8.93 5.07
C ARG A 172 -13.39 -7.73 4.16
N VAL A 173 -12.58 -7.60 3.10
CA VAL A 173 -12.57 -6.47 2.16
C VAL A 173 -13.06 -6.86 0.76
N ALA A 174 -13.15 -8.17 0.49
CA ALA A 174 -13.70 -8.77 -0.73
C ALA A 174 -15.20 -9.03 -0.60
#